data_AF-A0A168E1A7-F1
#
_entry.id   AF-A0A168E1A7-F1
#
_cell.length_a   1.000
_cell.length_b   1.000
_cell.length_c   1.000
_cell.angle_alpha   90.00
_cell.angle_beta   90.00
_cell.angle_gamma   90.00
#
_symmetry.space_group_name_H-M   'P 1'
#
loop_
_entity.id
_entity.type
_entity.pdbx_description
1 polymer ?
#
loop_
_entity_poly.entity_id
_entity_poly.type
_entity_poly.pdbx_seq_one_letter_code
_entity_poly.pdbx_strand_id
1 'polypeptide(L)'
;MKIIIQQIRLEEIYSSINDIYRTHSRKIKKVNRTKREIEFMNGDKIKFTTTESKNVDGLKSDVAIGPDAECITLASKHEKRIWGFSDLYNYLRNL
;
A
#
# COMPACT_ATOMS: atom_id res chain seq x y z
N MET A 1 -4.27 10.24 -0.48
CA MET A 1 -3.01 9.51 -0.66
C MET A 1 -3.27 8.06 -1.06
N LYS A 2 -2.57 7.61 -2.09
CA LYS A 2 -2.55 6.23 -2.56
C LYS A 2 -1.16 5.64 -2.33
N ILE A 3 -1.11 4.56 -1.56
CA ILE A 3 0.10 3.79 -1.26
C ILE A 3 0.03 2.48 -2.04
N ILE A 4 1.13 2.09 -2.68
CA ILE A 4 1.28 0.76 -3.27
C ILE A 4 2.35 -0.03 -2.52
N ILE A 5 2.02 -1.25 -2.13
CA ILE A 5 2.95 -2.17 -1.46
C ILE A 5 3.15 -3.38 -2.35
N GLN A 6 4.39 -3.62 -2.75
CA GLN A 6 4.76 -4.81 -3.49
C GLN A 6 5.34 -5.84 -2.55
N GLN A 7 4.87 -7.09 -2.67
CA GLN A 7 5.42 -8.24 -1.97
C GLN A 7 5.66 -9.37 -2.96
N ILE A 8 6.52 -10.32 -2.59
CA ILE A 8 6.87 -11.40 -3.52
C ILE A 8 5.72 -12.40 -3.58
N ARG A 9 5.20 -12.79 -2.42
CA ARG A 9 4.22 -13.87 -2.30
C ARG A 9 2.82 -13.35 -2.03
N LEU A 10 1.82 -14.05 -2.54
CA LEU A 10 0.42 -13.69 -2.35
C LEU A 10 -0.02 -13.87 -0.89
N GLU A 11 0.53 -14.87 -0.21
CA GLU A 11 0.26 -15.16 1.19
C GLU A 11 0.74 -14.02 2.10
N GLU A 12 1.89 -13.41 1.79
CA GLU A 12 2.43 -12.23 2.49
C GLU A 12 1.47 -11.05 2.39
N ILE A 13 0.85 -10.86 1.21
CA ILE A 13 -0.13 -9.80 0.99
C ILE A 13 -1.34 -10.01 1.90
N TYR A 14 -1.88 -11.23 1.94
CA TYR A 14 -3.04 -11.51 2.79
C TYR A 14 -2.70 -11.41 4.27
N SER A 15 -1.50 -11.83 4.70
CA SER A 15 -1.01 -11.62 6.06
C SER A 15 -0.98 -10.14 6.39
N SER A 16 -0.35 -9.32 5.52
CA SER A 16 -0.22 -7.88 5.73
C SER A 16 -1.58 -7.17 5.80
N ILE A 17 -2.53 -7.56 4.94
CA ILE A 17 -3.91 -7.04 4.99
C ILE A 17 -4.56 -7.37 6.34
N ASN A 18 -4.42 -8.61 6.81
CA ASN A 18 -4.99 -9.03 8.08
C ASN A 18 -4.34 -8.30 9.27
N ASP A 19 -3.02 -8.09 9.24
CA ASP A 19 -2.28 -7.40 10.30
C ASP A 19 -2.67 -5.92 10.40
N ILE A 20 -2.77 -5.24 9.25
CA ILE A 20 -3.23 -3.85 9.19
C ILE A 20 -4.68 -3.75 9.64
N TYR A 21 -5.54 -4.68 9.20
CA TYR A 21 -6.94 -4.68 9.62
C TYR A 21 -7.10 -4.90 11.13
N ARG A 22 -6.38 -5.87 11.71
CA ARG A 22 -6.43 -6.15 13.15
C ARG A 22 -5.97 -4.94 13.97
N THR A 23 -4.88 -4.30 13.57
CA THR A 23 -4.28 -3.18 14.31
C THR A 23 -5.04 -1.87 14.14
N HIS A 24 -5.61 -1.62 12.96
CA HIS A 24 -6.17 -0.31 12.57
C HIS A 24 -7.63 -0.36 12.13
N SER A 25 -8.39 -1.40 12.49
CA SER A 25 -9.80 -1.60 12.09
C SER A 25 -10.68 -0.36 12.22
N ARG A 26 -10.54 0.41 13.32
CA ARG A 26 -11.33 1.62 13.58
C ARG A 26 -11.06 2.76 12.58
N LYS A 27 -9.94 2.72 11.86
CA LYS A 27 -9.55 3.71 10.85
C LYS A 27 -9.94 3.30 9.44
N ILE A 28 -10.34 2.04 9.26
CA ILE A 28 -10.60 1.43 7.96
C ILE A 28 -12.08 1.58 7.64
N LYS A 29 -12.35 2.13 6.46
CA LYS A 29 -13.70 2.24 5.89
C LYS A 29 -14.09 0.96 5.17
N LYS A 30 -13.17 0.36 4.41
CA LYS A 30 -13.45 -0.83 3.58
C LYS A 30 -12.19 -1.64 3.31
N VAL A 31 -12.33 -2.97 3.31
CA VAL A 31 -11.32 -3.89 2.79
C VAL A 31 -11.88 -4.63 1.59
N ASN A 32 -11.15 -4.63 0.47
CA ASN A 32 -11.46 -5.42 -0.71
C ASN A 32 -10.36 -6.46 -0.93
N ARG A 33 -10.60 -7.69 -0.48
CA ARG A 33 -9.62 -8.78 -0.58
C ARG A 33 -9.33 -9.20 -2.02
N THR A 34 -10.35 -9.25 -2.88
CA THR A 34 -10.18 -9.61 -4.29
C THR A 34 -9.28 -8.63 -5.05
N LYS A 35 -9.47 -7.32 -4.78
CA LYS A 35 -8.62 -6.26 -5.36
C LYS A 35 -7.36 -5.98 -4.54
N ARG A 36 -7.19 -6.66 -3.40
CA ARG A 36 -6.09 -6.47 -2.44
C ARG A 36 -5.92 -5.00 -2.07
N GLU A 37 -7.01 -4.36 -1.65
CA GLU A 37 -7.08 -2.93 -1.34
C GLU A 37 -7.69 -2.69 0.04
N ILE A 38 -7.16 -1.71 0.76
CA ILE A 38 -7.71 -1.16 1.99
C ILE A 38 -8.00 0.32 1.75
N GLU A 39 -9.22 0.76 2.07
CA GLU A 39 -9.65 2.16 2.04
C GLU A 39 -9.89 2.63 3.49
N PHE A 40 -9.29 3.76 3.86
CA PHE A 40 -9.40 4.39 5.17
C PHE A 40 -10.53 5.43 5.21
N MET A 41 -10.97 5.81 6.41
CA MET A 41 -12.08 6.76 6.60
C MET A 41 -11.81 8.14 6.00
N ASN A 42 -10.55 8.57 5.98
CA ASN A 42 -10.12 9.84 5.37
C ASN A 42 -10.01 9.77 3.83
N GLY A 43 -10.31 8.63 3.22
CA GLY A 43 -10.25 8.42 1.76
C GLY A 43 -8.94 7.86 1.24
N ASP A 44 -7.92 7.70 2.10
CA ASP A 44 -6.64 7.13 1.69
C ASP A 44 -6.74 5.64 1.39
N LYS A 45 -5.81 5.17 0.55
CA LYS A 45 -5.85 3.79 0.04
C LYS A 45 -4.49 3.13 0.08
N ILE A 46 -4.46 1.87 0.51
CA ILE A 46 -3.33 0.97 0.31
C ILE A 46 -3.75 -0.10 -0.67
N LYS A 47 -2.98 -0.26 -1.75
CA LYS A 47 -3.13 -1.35 -2.70
C LYS A 47 -1.91 -2.25 -2.64
N PHE A 48 -2.14 -3.55 -2.54
CA PHE A 48 -1.09 -4.56 -2.55
C PHE A 48 -0.98 -5.19 -3.93
N THR A 49 0.25 -5.45 -4.37
CA THR A 49 0.53 -6.16 -5.62
C THR A 49 1.68 -7.13 -5.41
N THR A 50 1.77 -8.13 -6.28
CA THR A 50 2.96 -8.98 -6.34
C THR A 50 4.03 -8.31 -7.21
N THR A 51 5.30 -8.60 -6.95
CA THR A 51 6.43 -8.17 -7.80
C THR A 51 6.37 -8.77 -9.21
N GLU A 52 5.80 -9.98 -9.33
CA GLU A 52 5.60 -10.67 -10.62
C GLU A 52 4.38 -10.16 -11.42
N SER A 53 3.64 -9.18 -10.90
CA SER A 53 2.46 -8.68 -11.61
C SER A 53 2.87 -7.97 -12.89
N LYS A 54 2.41 -8.45 -14.06
CA LYS A 54 2.66 -7.83 -15.38
C LYS A 54 2.12 -6.39 -15.54
N ASN A 55 1.53 -5.83 -14.50
CA ASN A 55 0.83 -4.53 -14.52
C ASN A 55 1.58 -3.41 -13.79
N VAL A 56 2.85 -3.60 -13.39
CA VAL A 56 3.61 -2.59 -12.64
C VAL A 56 3.71 -1.26 -13.40
N ASP A 57 3.89 -1.27 -14.72
CA ASP A 57 4.01 -0.05 -15.55
C ASP A 57 2.74 0.84 -15.54
N GLY A 58 1.58 0.31 -15.15
CA GLY A 58 0.32 1.07 -15.03
C GLY A 58 0.02 1.54 -13.61
N LEU A 59 0.81 1.13 -12.62
CA LEU A 59 0.59 1.46 -11.22
C LEU A 59 1.22 2.81 -10.89
N LYS A 60 0.39 3.86 -10.86
CA LYS A 60 0.78 5.18 -10.31
C LYS A 60 0.32 5.31 -8.87
N SER A 61 1.18 5.81 -8.00
CA SER A 61 0.84 6.12 -6.61
C SER A 61 1.57 7.36 -6.09
N ASP A 62 1.07 7.88 -4.98
CA ASP A 62 1.72 8.96 -4.23
C ASP A 62 2.97 8.42 -3.53
N VAL A 63 2.87 7.19 -3.04
CA VAL A 63 3.91 6.51 -2.27
C VAL A 63 3.97 5.04 -2.67
N ALA A 64 5.16 4.44 -2.64
CA ALA A 64 5.33 3.01 -2.84
C ALA A 64 6.36 2.37 -1.91
N ILE A 65 6.17 1.07 -1.66
CA ILE A 65 7.05 0.18 -0.89
C ILE A 65 7.32 -1.05 -1.75
N GLY A 66 8.60 -1.41 -1.92
CA GLY A 66 9.00 -2.60 -2.67
C GLY A 66 10.03 -2.31 -3.77
N PRO A 67 10.42 -3.34 -4.54
CA PRO A 67 11.54 -3.26 -5.47
C PRO A 67 11.30 -2.29 -6.65
N ASP A 68 10.06 -2.10 -7.10
CA ASP A 68 9.72 -1.19 -8.21
C ASP A 68 9.14 0.14 -7.72
N ALA A 69 9.33 0.48 -6.44
CA ALA A 69 8.76 1.68 -5.84
C ALA A 69 9.16 2.97 -6.58
N GLU A 70 10.39 3.03 -7.10
CA GLU A 70 10.88 4.13 -7.93
C GLU A 70 10.01 4.31 -9.17
N CYS A 71 9.80 3.25 -9.95
CA CYS A 71 9.00 3.26 -11.17
C CYS A 71 7.54 3.64 -10.88
N ILE A 72 6.95 3.07 -9.83
CA ILE A 72 5.55 3.29 -9.43
C ILE A 72 5.28 4.76 -9.04
N THR A 73 6.30 5.44 -8.50
CA THR A 73 6.17 6.79 -7.94
C THR A 73 6.79 7.89 -8.81
N LEU A 74 7.16 7.59 -10.07
CA LEU A 74 7.78 8.54 -11.00
C LEU A 74 7.02 9.87 -11.11
N ALA A 75 5.68 9.83 -11.09
CA ALA A 75 4.82 11.01 -11.19
C ALA A 75 4.38 11.59 -9.82
N SER A 76 4.86 11.04 -8.71
CA SER A 76 4.51 11.52 -7.37
C SER A 76 5.13 12.88 -7.09
N LYS A 77 4.34 13.75 -6.44
CA LYS A 77 4.77 15.06 -5.94
C LYS A 77 5.16 15.04 -4.45
N HIS A 78 5.08 13.90 -3.79
CA HIS A 78 5.47 13.77 -2.38
C HIS A 78 6.99 13.81 -2.24
N GLU A 79 7.48 14.59 -1.26
CA GLU A 79 8.92 14.72 -0.96
C GLU A 79 9.55 13.36 -0.67
N LYS A 80 8.92 12.56 0.20
CA LYS A 80 9.29 11.17 0.45
C LYS A 80 8.27 10.21 -0.16
N ARG A 81 8.54 9.78 -1.40
CA ARG A 81 7.67 8.90 -2.19
C ARG A 81 8.00 7.40 -2.10
N ILE A 82 9.24 7.04 -1.77
CA ILE A 82 9.64 5.65 -1.53
C ILE A 82 9.69 5.44 -0.03
N TRP A 83 8.89 4.50 0.47
CA TRP A 83 8.75 4.23 1.90
C TRP A 83 9.33 2.87 2.27
N GLY A 84 9.78 2.77 3.51
CA GLY A 84 9.93 1.49 4.21
C GLY A 84 8.67 1.15 5.02
N PHE A 85 8.61 -0.07 5.54
CA PHE A 85 7.52 -0.48 6.43
C PHE A 85 7.42 0.38 7.70
N SER A 86 8.54 0.89 8.22
CA SER A 86 8.53 1.81 9.36
C SER A 86 7.78 3.11 9.06
N ASP A 87 7.93 3.66 7.85
CA ASP A 87 7.18 4.85 7.40
C ASP A 87 5.69 4.56 7.34
N LEU A 88 5.32 3.40 6.79
CA LEU A 88 3.93 2.94 6.73
C LEU A 88 3.30 2.86 8.13
N TYR A 89 3.97 2.21 9.08
CA TYR A 89 3.41 2.06 10.43
C TYR A 89 3.29 3.40 11.17
N ASN A 90 4.26 4.29 11.00
CA ASN A 90 4.18 5.64 11.55
C ASN A 90 3.00 6.42 10.95
N TYR A 91 2.85 6.34 9.63
CA TYR A 91 1.73 6.93 8.93
C TYR A 91 0.37 6.40 9.43
N LEU A 92 0.20 5.07 9.48
CA LEU A 92 -1.02 4.43 9.96
C LEU A 92 -1.35 4.73 11.42
N ARG A 93 -0.34 4.95 12.26
CA ARG A 93 -0.52 5.37 13.65
C ARG A 93 -1.12 6.77 13.76
N ASN A 94 -0.74 7.69 12.86
CA ASN A 94 -1.15 9.10 12.88
C ASN A 94 -2.38 9.41 12.03
N LEU A 95 -2.89 8.43 11.29
CA LEU A 95 -4.09 8.48 10.46
C LEU A 95 -5.37 8.65 11.31
#